data_AF-A0A816BHJ1-F1
#
_entry.id   AF-A0A816BHJ1-F1
#
_cell.length_a   1.000
_cell.length_b   1.000
_cell.length_c   1.000
_cell.angle_alpha   90.00
_cell.angle_beta   90.00
_cell.angle_gamma   90.00
#
_symmetry.space_group_name_H-M   'P 1'
#
loop_
_entity.id
_entity.type
_entity.pdbx_description
1 polymer ?
#
loop_
_entity_poly.entity_id
_entity_poly.type
_entity_poly.pdbx_seq_one_letter_code
_entity_poly.pdbx_strand_id
1 'polypeptide(L)'
;MATKSYMMFQVFCLISVFCLNTALQCKVCTKEDSNCVIGDNIESRTCGNGEDLCFTWFDRKGIEVRVERDCISSGTKGYKAMKKVIGSRNSGCIKNINRLDCFAFCSLDDCN
;
A
#
# COMPACT_ATOMS: atom_id res chain seq x y z
N MET A 1 -55.21 -25.47 -20.78
CA MET A 1 -54.98 -24.68 -19.55
C MET A 1 -53.48 -24.54 -19.36
N ALA A 2 -52.99 -23.30 -19.40
CA ALA A 2 -51.58 -22.97 -19.24
C ALA A 2 -51.29 -22.69 -17.76
N THR A 3 -50.33 -23.40 -17.18
CA THR A 3 -49.74 -23.08 -15.88
C THR A 3 -48.23 -23.02 -16.01
N LYS A 4 -47.76 -21.77 -16.15
CA LYS A 4 -46.49 -21.15 -15.72
C LYS A 4 -45.56 -22.11 -14.95
N SER A 5 -44.38 -22.46 -15.46
CA SER A 5 -43.15 -21.67 -15.55
C SER A 5 -42.55 -21.24 -14.20
N TYR A 6 -41.23 -21.47 -14.10
CA TYR A 6 -40.25 -20.84 -13.20
C TYR A 6 -40.18 -21.34 -11.75
N MET A 7 -39.69 -22.56 -11.56
CA MET A 7 -38.98 -22.93 -10.32
C MET A 7 -37.62 -23.56 -10.65
N MET A 8 -36.81 -22.83 -11.41
CA MET A 8 -35.42 -23.18 -11.67
C MET A 8 -34.58 -21.91 -11.82
N PHE A 9 -34.71 -20.95 -10.89
CA PHE A 9 -33.91 -19.73 -10.91
C PHE A 9 -33.88 -19.02 -9.55
N GLN A 10 -33.53 -19.73 -8.48
CA GLN A 10 -33.22 -19.11 -7.17
C GLN A 10 -31.91 -19.62 -6.56
N VAL A 11 -30.97 -20.08 -7.40
CA VAL A 11 -29.56 -20.34 -7.00
C VAL A 11 -28.64 -19.18 -7.44
N PHE A 12 -29.18 -18.15 -8.09
CA PHE A 12 -28.42 -17.00 -8.61
C PHE A 12 -28.85 -15.69 -7.95
N CYS A 13 -28.66 -15.54 -6.64
CA CYS A 13 -28.66 -14.20 -6.00
C CYS A 13 -28.13 -14.17 -4.55
N LEU A 14 -27.20 -15.08 -4.18
CA LEU A 14 -26.49 -15.01 -2.90
C LEU A 14 -24.96 -14.85 -3.07
N ILE A 15 -24.49 -14.56 -4.29
CA ILE A 15 -23.09 -14.24 -4.60
C ILE A 15 -22.92 -12.73 -4.91
N SER A 16 -23.93 -11.90 -4.65
CA SER A 16 -23.91 -10.46 -4.93
C SER A 16 -23.48 -9.59 -3.73
N VAL A 17 -22.85 -10.19 -2.71
CA VAL A 17 -22.16 -9.46 -1.62
C VAL A 17 -20.69 -9.85 -1.56
N PHE A 18 -20.06 -10.07 -2.71
CA PHE A 18 -18.65 -9.70 -2.81
C PHE A 18 -18.64 -8.17 -2.86
N CYS A 19 -18.56 -7.54 -1.69
CA CYS A 19 -18.04 -6.19 -1.60
C CYS A 19 -16.69 -6.22 -2.32
N LEU A 20 -16.66 -5.78 -3.58
CA LEU A 20 -15.46 -5.38 -4.30
C LEU A 20 -14.88 -4.12 -3.62
N ASN A 21 -14.60 -4.21 -2.32
CA ASN A 21 -13.53 -3.46 -1.72
C ASN A 21 -12.28 -4.26 -2.05
N THR A 22 -11.73 -4.06 -3.25
CA THR A 22 -10.31 -4.35 -3.48
C THR A 22 -9.53 -3.37 -2.63
N ALA A 23 -9.50 -3.62 -1.33
CA ALA A 23 -8.69 -2.89 -0.39
C ALA A 23 -7.24 -3.24 -0.73
N LEU A 24 -6.47 -2.21 -1.08
CA LEU A 24 -5.07 -2.34 -1.47
C LEU A 24 -4.32 -3.16 -0.42
N GLN A 25 -3.56 -4.18 -0.83
CA GLN A 25 -2.67 -4.90 0.06
C GLN A 25 -1.24 -4.40 -0.12
N CYS A 26 -0.60 -4.03 0.98
CA CYS A 26 0.79 -3.57 0.98
C CYS A 26 1.66 -4.41 1.87
N LYS A 27 2.92 -4.57 1.48
CA LYS A 27 3.95 -5.16 2.32
C LYS A 27 4.43 -4.12 3.34
N VAL A 28 4.08 -4.31 4.60
CA VAL A 28 4.40 -3.40 5.70
C VAL A 28 5.37 -4.03 6.68
N CYS A 29 6.00 -3.19 7.50
CA CYS A 29 6.92 -3.63 8.52
C CYS A 29 6.17 -3.94 9.82
N THR A 30 6.49 -5.09 10.44
CA THR A 30 5.72 -5.71 11.52
C THR A 30 5.89 -5.09 12.90
N LYS A 31 6.86 -4.19 13.08
CA LYS A 31 7.11 -3.51 14.37
C LYS A 31 6.17 -2.32 14.55
N GLU A 32 5.75 -2.09 15.79
CA GLU A 32 4.91 -0.95 16.21
C GLU A 32 5.47 0.41 15.77
N ASP A 33 6.79 0.50 15.54
CA ASP A 33 7.46 1.74 15.11
C ASP A 33 7.55 1.92 13.58
N SER A 34 6.93 1.05 12.75
CA SER A 34 6.99 1.04 11.27
C SER A 34 8.39 0.94 10.64
N ASN A 35 9.44 0.96 11.46
CA ASN A 35 10.83 0.83 11.05
C ASN A 35 11.24 -0.64 10.97
N CYS A 36 11.60 -1.08 9.77
CA CYS A 36 12.23 -2.37 9.49
C CYS A 36 13.72 -2.19 9.16
N VAL A 37 14.52 -3.13 9.63
CA VAL A 37 15.87 -3.33 9.13
C VAL A 37 15.81 -4.24 7.91
N ILE A 38 16.80 -4.17 7.02
CA ILE A 38 16.95 -5.14 5.92
C ILE A 38 17.03 -6.55 6.54
N GLY A 39 16.04 -7.41 6.23
CA GLY A 39 15.92 -8.76 6.77
C GLY A 39 14.86 -8.92 7.87
N ASP A 40 14.19 -7.85 8.30
CA ASP A 40 13.04 -7.94 9.20
C ASP A 40 11.83 -8.62 8.52
N ASN A 41 10.94 -9.20 9.32
CA ASN A 41 9.69 -9.79 8.85
C ASN A 41 8.79 -8.71 8.22
N ILE A 42 8.55 -8.87 6.93
CA ILE A 42 7.61 -8.07 6.14
C ILE A 42 6.34 -8.89 6.00
N GLU A 43 5.20 -8.29 6.32
CA GLU A 43 3.89 -8.94 6.20
C GLU A 43 3.00 -8.16 5.22
N SER A 44 2.15 -8.87 4.49
CA SER A 44 1.11 -8.23 3.69
C SER A 44 -0.04 -7.79 4.62
N ARG A 45 -0.32 -6.49 4.62
CA ARG A 45 -1.43 -5.86 5.34
C ARG A 45 -2.42 -5.28 4.35
N THR A 46 -3.70 -5.55 4.57
CA THR A 46 -4.79 -4.84 3.89
C THR A 46 -4.86 -3.41 4.41
N CYS A 47 -4.71 -2.43 3.52
CA CYS A 47 -4.78 -1.02 3.84
C CYS A 47 -6.19 -0.60 4.28
N GLY A 48 -6.25 0.33 5.23
CA GLY A 48 -7.49 0.82 5.81
C GLY A 48 -8.23 1.84 4.93
N ASN A 49 -9.39 2.29 5.40
CA ASN A 49 -10.18 3.30 4.71
C ASN A 49 -9.40 4.62 4.55
N GLY A 50 -9.17 5.01 3.30
CA GLY A 50 -8.45 6.25 2.94
C GLY A 50 -6.97 6.06 2.65
N GLU A 51 -6.42 4.86 2.88
CA GLU A 51 -5.08 4.47 2.45
C GLU A 51 -5.14 3.86 1.05
N ASP A 52 -4.59 4.58 0.07
CA ASP A 52 -4.67 4.25 -1.35
C ASP A 52 -3.30 3.99 -1.98
N LEU A 53 -2.23 3.98 -1.17
CA LEU A 53 -0.85 3.79 -1.62
C LEU A 53 -0.02 2.94 -0.65
N CYS A 54 0.82 2.07 -1.20
CA CYS A 54 1.95 1.47 -0.51
C CYS A 54 3.14 2.44 -0.53
N PHE A 55 3.71 2.69 0.64
CA PHE A 55 4.88 3.54 0.83
C PHE A 55 6.10 2.71 1.19
N THR A 56 7.24 3.05 0.62
CA THR A 56 8.55 2.62 1.11
C THR A 56 9.46 3.82 1.24
N TRP A 57 10.09 3.95 2.39
CA TRP A 57 11.22 4.84 2.61
C TRP A 57 12.46 4.04 2.97
N PHE A 58 13.59 4.44 2.39
CA PHE A 58 14.89 3.87 2.64
C PHE A 58 15.81 5.01 3.03
N ASP A 59 16.31 4.96 4.26
CA ASP A 59 17.27 5.93 4.80
C ASP A 59 18.60 5.24 5.05
N ARG A 60 19.66 5.75 4.44
CA ARG A 60 21.03 5.31 4.71
C ARG A 60 21.85 6.46 5.26
N LYS A 61 22.36 6.29 6.47
CA LYS A 61 23.28 7.21 7.15
C LYS A 61 24.58 6.49 7.49
N GLY A 62 25.58 6.64 6.62
CA GLY A 62 26.84 5.89 6.73
C GLY A 62 26.65 4.38 6.53
N ILE A 63 26.85 3.60 7.59
CA ILE A 63 26.62 2.14 7.62
C ILE A 63 25.22 1.77 8.11
N GLU A 64 24.51 2.69 8.75
CA GLU A 64 23.17 2.45 9.25
C GLU A 64 22.17 2.55 8.10
N VAL A 65 21.31 1.53 7.99
CA VAL A 65 20.25 1.46 6.98
C VAL A 65 18.93 1.21 7.68
N ARG A 66 17.94 2.06 7.41
CA ARG A 66 16.57 1.94 7.87
C ARG A 66 15.65 1.85 6.67
N VAL A 67 14.69 0.97 6.76
CA VAL A 67 13.61 0.85 5.80
C VAL A 67 12.31 1.08 6.56
N GLU A 68 11.38 1.80 5.97
CA GLU A 68 10.03 1.96 6.49
C GLU A 68 9.09 1.54 5.37
N ARG A 69 8.10 0.71 5.70
CA ARG A 69 7.06 0.31 4.75
C ARG A 69 5.71 0.36 5.43
N ASP A 70 4.77 1.07 4.81
CA ASP A 70 3.44 1.27 5.37
C ASP A 70 2.41 1.47 4.25
N CYS A 71 1.12 1.40 4.58
CA CYS A 71 0.09 1.99 3.74
C CYS A 71 -0.09 3.46 4.11
N ILE A 72 -0.26 4.33 3.11
CA ILE A 72 -0.52 5.75 3.33
C ILE A 72 -1.64 6.25 2.43
N SER A 73 -2.18 7.41 2.77
CA SER A 73 -3.07 8.17 1.87
C SER A 73 -2.26 9.13 0.98
N SER A 74 -2.57 9.19 -0.31
CA SER A 74 -2.14 10.24 -1.25
C SER A 74 -2.60 11.65 -0.80
N GLY A 75 -3.60 11.72 0.07
CA GLY A 75 -4.06 12.94 0.71
C GLY A 75 -3.17 13.46 1.85
N THR A 76 -2.30 12.62 2.42
CA THR A 76 -1.48 12.98 3.60
C THR A 76 -0.51 14.13 3.31
N LYS A 77 -0.27 14.97 4.33
CA LYS A 77 0.74 16.05 4.23
C LYS A 77 2.13 15.50 3.92
N GLY A 78 2.48 14.33 4.47
CA GLY A 78 3.74 13.64 4.22
C GLY A 78 3.93 13.29 2.74
N TYR A 79 2.95 12.61 2.13
CA TYR A 79 2.98 12.28 0.69
C TYR A 79 3.16 13.52 -0.18
N LYS A 80 2.38 14.59 0.07
CA LYS A 80 2.45 15.83 -0.71
C LYS A 80 3.81 16.51 -0.56
N ALA A 81 4.38 16.53 0.64
CA ALA A 81 5.71 17.06 0.89
C ALA A 81 6.77 16.25 0.14
N MET A 82 6.73 14.91 0.20
CA MET A 82 7.66 14.04 -0.49
C MET A 82 7.57 14.18 -2.02
N LYS A 83 6.35 14.20 -2.58
CA LYS A 83 6.11 14.48 -4.02
C LYS A 83 6.63 15.84 -4.46
N LYS A 84 6.60 16.86 -3.60
CA LYS A 84 7.22 18.15 -3.92
C LYS A 84 8.73 18.03 -4.11
N VAL A 85 9.39 17.11 -3.41
CA VAL A 85 10.84 16.91 -3.50
C VAL A 85 11.23 16.02 -4.68
N ILE A 86 10.54 14.88 -4.87
CA ILE A 86 10.85 13.95 -5.97
C ILE A 86 10.15 14.29 -7.30
N GLY A 87 9.27 15.30 -7.29
CA GLY A 87 8.47 15.73 -8.44
C GLY A 87 7.28 14.80 -8.72
N SER A 88 6.90 14.70 -10.00
CA SER A 88 5.80 13.83 -10.44
C SER A 88 6.11 12.33 -10.36
N ARG A 89 7.35 11.95 -10.03
CA ARG A 89 7.80 10.55 -10.00
C ARG A 89 7.20 9.80 -8.83
N ASN A 90 6.94 8.51 -9.02
CA ASN A 90 6.48 7.62 -7.94
C ASN A 90 7.65 7.06 -7.12
N SER A 91 8.88 7.31 -7.53
CA SER A 91 10.07 7.01 -6.73
C SER A 91 11.19 8.02 -6.99
N GLY A 92 12.07 8.16 -6.01
CA GLY A 92 13.23 9.05 -6.12
C GLY A 92 14.11 9.00 -4.89
N CYS A 93 15.36 9.39 -5.06
CA CYS A 93 16.33 9.49 -3.97
C CYS A 93 16.89 10.90 -3.86
N ILE A 94 17.07 11.36 -2.63
CA ILE A 94 17.74 12.60 -2.27
C ILE A 94 19.06 12.19 -1.63
N LYS A 95 20.16 12.58 -2.26
CA LYS A 95 21.49 12.38 -1.70
C LYS A 95 21.97 13.67 -1.04
N ASN A 96 22.29 13.58 0.23
CA ASN A 96 23.00 14.58 1.00
C ASN A 96 24.42 14.08 1.32
N ILE A 97 25.30 14.96 1.80
CA ILE A 97 26.76 14.69 1.95
C ILE A 97 27.04 13.34 2.65
N ASN A 98 26.26 12.97 3.69
CA ASN A 98 26.40 11.72 4.43
C ASN A 98 25.09 10.93 4.60
N ARG A 99 24.06 11.24 3.80
CA ARG A 99 22.73 10.62 3.92
C ARG A 99 22.11 10.37 2.56
N LEU A 100 21.45 9.23 2.38
CA LEU A 100 20.66 8.93 1.20
C LEU A 100 19.24 8.58 1.63
N ASP A 101 18.27 9.40 1.23
CA ASP A 101 16.85 9.20 1.49
C ASP A 101 16.15 8.83 0.19
N CYS A 102 15.66 7.60 0.06
CA CYS A 102 14.92 7.12 -1.09
C CYS A 102 13.46 6.86 -0.74
N PHE A 103 12.55 7.27 -1.60
CA PHE A 103 11.11 7.11 -1.44
C PHE A 103 10.54 6.38 -2.63
N ALA A 104 9.57 5.51 -2.39
CA ALA A 104 8.77 4.86 -3.42
C ALA A 104 7.30 4.79 -2.98
N PHE A 105 6.42 4.98 -3.96
CA PHE A 105 4.98 4.93 -3.81
C PHE A 105 4.41 4.04 -4.90
N CYS A 106 3.45 3.21 -4.57
CA CYS A 106 2.78 2.39 -5.55
C CYS A 106 1.34 2.06 -5.13
N SER A 107 0.47 1.87 -6.11
CA SER A 107 -0.97 1.64 -5.96
C SER A 107 -1.40 0.24 -6.42
N LEU A 108 -0.45 -0.71 -6.48
CA LEU A 108 -0.68 -2.09 -6.88
C LEU A 108 -0.57 -2.99 -5.66
N ASP A 109 -1.34 -4.08 -5.64
CA ASP A 109 -1.25 -5.06 -4.56
C ASP A 109 0.16 -5.66 -4.45
N ASP A 110 0.60 -5.87 -3.21
CA ASP A 110 1.88 -6.44 -2.82
C ASP A 110 3.12 -5.73 -3.38
N CYS A 111 2.99 -4.47 -3.81
CA CYS A 111 4.17 -3.73 -4.20
C CYS A 111 4.99 -3.30 -2.97
N ASN A 112 6.30 -3.60 -3.04
CA ASN A 112 7.44 -3.26 -2.16
C ASN A 112 8.30 -4.47 -1.73
#